data_AF-A0A960I6Q6-F1
#
_entry.id   AF-A0A960I6Q6-F1
#
_cell.length_a   1.000
_cell.length_b   1.000
_cell.length_c   1.000
_cell.angle_alpha   90.00
_cell.angle_beta   90.00
_cell.angle_gamma   90.00
#
_symmetry.space_group_name_H-M   'P 1'
#
loop_
_entity.id
_entity.type
_entity.pdbx_description
1 polymer ?
#
loop_
_entity_poly.entity_id
_entity_poly.type
_entity_poly.pdbx_seq_one_letter_code
_entity_poly.pdbx_strand_id
1 'polypeptide(L)'
;MDPDELAALARTPRERFADSLADGPDAALATFASLVRRFDGFVDGFGQFAACLQAWILERHGRDGLAAANVVGPVLACARRCGITDHEPAPAGGWAALIEDAVAHGTDAALDAYDRAEASIRIEHDLALDLVGVLLSHIYRTDGAEGLREAIEDVGDRTLLAWMPHDADRPAEVRLRQWAAMLTGNFASITITEDDAAFTITQDPCGTCTRQVQRGCYDDGTLALVGDDPLLTFGAGPTPVYRTHVAVMHYLMPIERTGVPWPAIRCPDGAGTGPCRVVLYKDPAATPPEWAARLQVGPGPT
;
A
#
# COMPACT_ATOMS: atom_id res chain seq x y z
N MET A 1 1.99 -23.01 10.37
CA MET A 1 2.69 -22.14 11.35
C MET A 1 1.90 -22.22 12.66
N ASP A 2 2.54 -22.02 13.81
CA ASP A 2 1.82 -22.07 15.09
C ASP A 2 0.89 -20.84 15.24
N PRO A 3 -0.34 -20.98 15.79
CA PRO A 3 -1.27 -19.85 15.95
C PRO A 3 -0.69 -18.65 16.71
N ASP A 4 0.18 -18.87 17.70
CA ASP A 4 0.81 -17.78 18.44
C ASP A 4 1.78 -16.97 17.57
N GLU A 5 2.46 -17.62 16.62
CA GLU A 5 3.32 -16.94 15.65
C GLU A 5 2.50 -16.11 14.67
N LEU A 6 1.35 -16.61 14.21
CA LEU A 6 0.43 -15.85 13.35
C LEU A 6 -0.12 -14.62 14.09
N ALA A 7 -0.49 -14.78 15.36
CA ALA A 7 -0.95 -13.68 16.20
C ALA A 7 0.16 -12.64 16.44
N ALA A 8 1.41 -13.08 16.64
CA ALA A 8 2.55 -12.18 16.79
C ALA A 8 2.80 -11.33 15.52
N LEU A 9 2.68 -11.94 14.33
CA LEU A 9 2.77 -11.23 13.05
C LEU A 9 1.62 -10.25 12.82
N ALA A 10 0.48 -10.45 13.48
CA ALA A 10 -0.68 -9.57 13.39
C ALA A 10 -0.68 -8.41 14.40
N ARG A 11 0.20 -8.43 15.41
CA ARG A 11 0.32 -7.33 16.39
C ARG A 11 0.56 -6.00 15.69
N THR A 12 -0.10 -4.96 16.16
CA THR A 12 0.08 -3.60 15.67
C THR A 12 1.50 -3.10 15.95
N PRO A 13 2.02 -2.12 15.17
CA PRO A 13 3.27 -1.44 15.48
C PRO A 13 3.38 -0.95 16.92
N ARG A 14 2.31 -0.31 17.42
CA ARG A 14 2.24 0.21 18.78
C ARG A 14 2.34 -0.87 19.85
N GLU A 15 1.62 -1.98 19.69
CA GLU A 15 1.72 -3.12 20.63
C GLU A 15 3.13 -3.70 20.65
N ARG A 16 3.76 -3.88 19.48
CA ARG A 16 5.14 -4.39 19.40
C ARG A 16 6.13 -3.46 20.11
N PHE A 17 5.97 -2.15 19.93
CA PHE A 17 6.81 -1.18 20.63
C PHE A 17 6.55 -1.21 22.15
N ALA A 18 5.29 -1.26 22.58
CA ALA A 18 4.93 -1.38 23.99
C ALA A 18 5.51 -2.64 24.65
N ASP A 19 5.43 -3.79 23.99
CA ASP A 19 6.00 -5.05 24.47
C ASP A 19 7.52 -4.93 24.63
N SER A 20 8.20 -4.33 23.65
CA SER A 20 9.66 -4.18 23.69
C SER A 20 10.17 -3.24 24.79
N LEU A 21 9.31 -2.35 25.33
CA LEU A 21 9.66 -1.54 26.51
C LEU A 21 9.83 -2.41 27.77
N ALA A 22 9.10 -3.52 27.87
CA ALA A 22 9.25 -4.47 28.98
C ALA A 22 10.56 -5.26 28.91
N ASP A 23 11.11 -5.42 27.70
CA ASP A 23 12.40 -6.08 27.44
C ASP A 23 13.60 -5.14 27.65
N GLY A 24 13.35 -3.84 27.84
CA GLY A 24 14.33 -2.82 28.18
C GLY A 24 14.64 -1.81 27.07
N PRO A 25 15.41 -0.75 27.38
CA PRO A 25 15.63 0.38 26.46
C PRO A 25 16.19 -0.03 25.09
N ASP A 26 17.20 -0.90 25.05
CA ASP A 26 17.83 -1.32 23.80
C ASP A 26 16.86 -2.07 22.88
N ALA A 27 16.00 -2.91 23.45
CA ALA A 27 14.97 -3.64 22.71
C ALA A 27 13.91 -2.69 22.14
N ALA A 28 13.50 -1.68 22.92
CA ALA A 28 12.58 -0.64 22.47
C ALA A 28 13.16 0.18 21.31
N LEU A 29 14.41 0.63 21.43
CA LEU A 29 15.07 1.41 20.37
C LEU A 29 15.28 0.59 19.09
N ALA A 30 15.68 -0.68 19.23
CA ALA A 30 15.80 -1.57 18.07
C ALA A 30 14.45 -1.82 17.38
N THR A 31 13.38 -2.01 18.17
CA THR A 31 12.03 -2.19 17.67
C THR A 31 11.52 -0.94 16.95
N PHE A 32 11.67 0.24 17.57
CA PHE A 32 11.31 1.52 16.95
C PHE A 32 12.05 1.74 15.63
N ALA A 33 13.38 1.56 15.63
CA ALA A 33 14.19 1.71 14.41
C ALA A 33 13.75 0.72 13.31
N SER A 34 13.34 -0.49 13.68
CA SER A 34 12.80 -1.45 12.71
C SER A 34 11.42 -1.05 12.18
N LEU A 35 10.57 -0.42 12.99
CA LEU A 35 9.24 0.04 12.56
C LEU A 35 9.38 1.26 11.63
N VAL A 36 10.18 2.25 12.01
CA VAL A 36 10.43 3.45 11.18
C VAL A 36 10.97 3.07 9.81
N ARG A 37 11.96 2.17 9.71
CA ARG A 37 12.46 1.69 8.41
C ARG A 37 11.36 1.08 7.53
N ARG A 38 10.33 0.46 8.11
CA ARG A 38 9.21 -0.11 7.35
C ARG A 38 8.23 0.96 6.90
N PHE A 39 7.98 1.96 7.74
CA PHE A 39 7.16 3.11 7.37
C PHE A 39 7.82 3.93 6.26
N ASP A 40 9.10 4.27 6.44
CA ASP A 40 9.90 5.00 5.46
C ASP A 40 9.95 4.24 4.13
N GLY A 41 10.11 2.91 4.17
CA GLY A 41 10.07 2.07 2.97
C GLY A 41 8.78 2.20 2.15
N PHE A 42 7.64 2.47 2.79
CA PHE A 42 6.39 2.75 2.07
C PHE A 42 6.33 4.18 1.54
N VAL A 43 6.76 5.16 2.33
CA VAL A 43 6.85 6.56 1.89
C VAL A 43 7.75 6.67 0.66
N ASP A 44 8.94 6.07 0.72
CA ASP A 44 9.89 5.98 -0.38
C ASP A 44 9.31 5.21 -1.57
N GLY A 45 8.59 4.11 -1.31
CA GLY A 45 7.90 3.34 -2.33
C GLY A 45 6.88 4.16 -3.12
N PHE A 46 6.05 4.96 -2.45
CA PHE A 46 5.14 5.89 -3.13
C PHE A 46 5.88 7.03 -3.84
N GLY A 47 6.96 7.53 -3.25
CA GLY A 47 7.84 8.50 -3.91
C GLY A 47 8.40 7.95 -5.23
N GLN A 48 8.87 6.70 -5.22
CA GLN A 48 9.37 6.02 -6.42
C GLN A 48 8.24 5.75 -7.43
N PHE A 49 7.05 5.35 -6.96
CA PHE A 49 5.87 5.19 -7.81
C PHE A 49 5.53 6.50 -8.52
N ALA A 50 5.43 7.61 -7.78
CA ALA A 50 5.14 8.93 -8.31
C ALA A 50 6.24 9.39 -9.30
N ALA A 51 7.51 9.15 -8.99
CA ALA A 51 8.62 9.47 -9.89
C ALA A 51 8.57 8.68 -11.20
N CYS A 52 8.18 7.41 -11.16
CA CYS A 52 8.01 6.59 -12.37
C CYS A 52 6.84 7.12 -13.22
N LEU A 53 5.70 7.45 -12.61
CA LEU A 53 4.57 8.06 -13.33
C LEU A 53 4.95 9.42 -13.95
N GLN A 54 5.70 10.26 -13.23
CA GLN A 54 6.18 11.54 -13.75
C GLN A 54 7.13 11.35 -14.93
N ALA A 55 8.02 10.35 -14.87
CA ALA A 55 8.90 10.00 -15.99
C ALA A 55 8.08 9.54 -17.19
N TRP A 56 7.09 8.66 -17.00
CA TRP A 56 6.17 8.21 -18.05
C TRP A 56 5.43 9.39 -18.71
N ILE A 57 4.89 10.32 -17.91
CA ILE A 57 4.22 11.53 -18.41
C ILE A 57 5.21 12.42 -19.20
N LEU A 58 6.43 12.60 -18.71
CA LEU A 58 7.45 13.40 -19.37
C LEU A 58 7.85 12.80 -20.72
N GLU A 59 8.00 11.48 -20.79
CA GLU A 59 8.37 10.78 -22.02
C GLU A 59 7.26 10.85 -23.07
N ARG A 60 6.00 10.70 -22.64
CA ARG A 60 4.84 10.69 -23.53
C ARG A 60 4.36 12.08 -23.95
N HIS A 61 4.31 13.01 -23.02
CA HIS A 61 3.66 14.32 -23.18
C HIS A 61 4.62 15.50 -23.06
N GLY A 62 5.92 15.24 -22.88
CA GLY A 62 6.94 16.27 -22.73
C GLY A 62 6.80 17.08 -21.44
N ARG A 63 7.53 18.20 -21.40
CA ARG A 63 7.59 19.07 -20.21
C ARG A 63 6.23 19.72 -19.88
N ASP A 64 5.45 20.03 -20.90
CA ASP A 64 4.15 20.69 -20.72
C ASP A 64 3.14 19.72 -20.09
N GLY A 65 3.13 18.45 -20.52
CA GLY A 65 2.34 17.41 -19.87
C GLY A 65 2.74 17.19 -18.41
N LEU A 66 4.04 17.09 -18.12
CA LEU A 66 4.52 16.98 -16.75
C LEU A 66 4.13 18.19 -15.90
N ALA A 67 4.23 19.40 -16.43
CA ALA A 67 3.82 20.62 -15.73
C ALA A 67 2.31 20.65 -15.45
N ALA A 68 1.49 20.14 -16.37
CA ALA A 68 0.04 20.03 -16.19
C ALA A 68 -0.36 18.94 -15.16
N ALA A 69 0.42 17.89 -15.02
CA ALA A 69 0.20 16.81 -14.05
C ALA A 69 0.70 17.18 -12.64
N ASN A 70 1.81 17.90 -12.54
CA ASN A 70 2.51 18.17 -11.29
C ASN A 70 1.93 19.38 -10.53
N VAL A 71 0.63 19.35 -10.26
CA VAL A 71 -0.07 20.40 -9.54
C VAL A 71 -0.20 20.00 -8.07
N VAL A 72 0.42 20.78 -7.18
CA VAL A 72 0.36 20.56 -5.72
C VAL A 72 -1.04 20.78 -5.14
N GLY A 73 -1.85 21.62 -5.80
CA GLY A 73 -3.21 21.98 -5.38
C GLY A 73 -4.12 20.79 -5.06
N PRO A 74 -4.33 19.84 -6.00
CA PRO A 74 -5.08 18.60 -5.76
C PRO A 74 -4.61 17.79 -4.53
N VAL A 75 -3.30 17.61 -4.34
CA VAL A 75 -2.76 16.88 -3.18
C VAL A 75 -3.10 17.61 -1.88
N LEU A 76 -2.93 18.94 -1.84
CA LEU A 76 -3.32 19.74 -0.68
C LEU A 76 -4.84 19.76 -0.45
N ALA A 77 -5.65 19.67 -1.50
CA ALA A 77 -7.10 19.59 -1.40
C ALA A 77 -7.53 18.26 -0.75
N CYS A 78 -6.93 17.14 -1.17
CA CYS A 78 -7.09 15.85 -0.50
C CYS A 78 -6.67 15.97 0.97
N ALA A 79 -5.45 16.45 1.26
CA ALA A 79 -4.94 16.60 2.62
C ALA A 79 -5.91 17.37 3.54
N ARG A 80 -6.35 18.56 3.11
CA ARG A 80 -7.28 19.41 3.88
C ARG A 80 -8.62 18.75 4.15
N ARG A 81 -9.19 18.06 3.16
CA ARG A 81 -10.47 17.33 3.33
C ARG A 81 -10.34 16.23 4.38
N CYS A 82 -9.17 15.63 4.42
CA CYS A 82 -8.87 14.53 5.31
C CYS A 82 -8.48 14.98 6.72
N GLY A 83 -8.62 16.27 7.05
CA GLY A 83 -8.22 16.82 8.34
C GLY A 83 -6.71 16.85 8.55
N ILE A 84 -5.90 16.66 7.51
CA ILE A 84 -4.45 16.86 7.57
C ILE A 84 -4.21 18.38 7.51
N THR A 85 -4.34 19.03 8.65
CA THR A 85 -4.14 20.48 8.81
C THR A 85 -2.83 20.81 9.52
N ASP A 86 -2.36 19.90 10.38
CA ASP A 86 -1.13 20.06 11.16
C ASP A 86 -0.25 18.83 10.96
N HIS A 87 0.94 19.04 10.40
CA HIS A 87 2.01 18.05 10.34
C HIS A 87 3.06 18.48 11.36
N GLU A 88 3.33 17.63 12.34
CA GLU A 88 4.46 17.84 13.23
C GLU A 88 5.72 17.39 12.48
N PRO A 89 6.62 18.30 12.07
CA PRO A 89 7.86 17.88 11.44
C PRO A 89 8.71 17.11 12.44
N ALA A 90 9.56 16.22 11.92
CA ALA A 90 10.54 15.55 12.75
C ALA A 90 11.34 16.58 13.58
N PRO A 91 11.52 16.35 14.90
CA PRO A 91 12.22 17.29 15.76
C PRO A 91 13.70 17.40 15.34
N ALA A 92 14.40 18.41 15.87
CA ALA A 92 15.84 18.50 15.70
C ALA A 92 16.52 17.23 16.27
N GLY A 93 17.23 16.48 15.43
CA GLY A 93 17.78 15.15 15.77
C GLY A 93 16.93 13.95 15.31
N GLY A 94 15.72 14.20 14.79
CA GLY A 94 14.82 13.18 14.23
C GLY A 94 14.04 12.40 15.28
N TRP A 95 13.12 11.56 14.82
CA TRP A 95 12.26 10.74 15.69
C TRP A 95 13.04 9.77 16.58
N ALA A 96 14.19 9.26 16.11
CA ALA A 96 15.03 8.35 16.89
C ALA A 96 15.55 9.01 18.19
N ALA A 97 16.02 10.26 18.10
CA ALA A 97 16.50 11.00 19.27
C ALA A 97 15.36 11.33 20.26
N LEU A 98 14.17 11.67 19.75
CA LEU A 98 12.99 11.89 20.60
C LEU A 98 12.61 10.61 21.36
N ILE A 99 12.62 9.46 20.67
CA ILE A 99 12.29 8.17 21.30
C ILE A 99 13.35 7.76 22.31
N GLU A 100 14.64 7.97 22.02
CA GLU A 100 15.73 7.69 22.97
C GLU A 100 15.56 8.47 24.27
N ASP A 101 15.31 9.78 24.18
CA ASP A 101 15.01 10.61 25.34
C ASP A 101 13.75 10.13 26.07
N ALA A 102 12.66 9.87 25.34
CA ALA A 102 11.40 9.46 25.93
C ALA A 102 11.48 8.10 26.66
N VAL A 103 12.23 7.14 26.11
CA VAL A 103 12.50 5.83 26.75
C VAL A 103 13.24 6.01 28.08
N ALA A 104 14.17 6.97 28.18
CA ALA A 104 14.85 7.28 29.43
C ALA A 104 13.92 7.88 30.50
N HIS A 105 12.77 8.44 30.10
CA HIS A 105 11.77 9.03 30.97
C HIS A 105 10.58 8.10 31.30
N GLY A 106 10.62 6.85 30.81
CA GLY A 106 9.66 5.79 31.18
C GLY A 106 8.62 5.48 30.10
N THR A 107 7.83 4.42 30.35
CA THR A 107 6.91 3.82 29.38
C THR A 107 5.90 4.81 28.80
N ASP A 108 5.25 5.63 29.64
CA ASP A 108 4.22 6.56 29.17
C ASP A 108 4.80 7.63 28.23
N ALA A 109 5.98 8.15 28.55
CA ALA A 109 6.69 9.13 27.71
C ALA A 109 7.10 8.50 26.37
N ALA A 110 7.64 7.27 26.39
CA ALA A 110 8.02 6.55 25.18
C ALA A 110 6.82 6.28 24.27
N LEU A 111 5.69 5.86 24.84
CA LEU A 111 4.47 5.58 24.10
C LEU A 111 3.84 6.84 23.49
N ASP A 112 3.90 7.98 24.16
CA ASP A 112 3.46 9.28 23.61
C ASP A 112 4.36 9.75 22.46
N ALA A 113 5.68 9.67 22.64
CA ALA A 113 6.64 10.00 21.60
C ALA A 113 6.48 9.09 20.36
N TYR A 114 6.20 7.80 20.58
CA TYR A 114 5.90 6.85 19.51
C TYR A 114 4.64 7.25 18.74
N ASP A 115 3.54 7.58 19.44
CA ASP A 115 2.27 7.95 18.78
C ASP A 115 2.43 9.21 17.93
N ARG A 116 3.20 10.19 18.41
CA ARG A 116 3.55 11.40 17.64
C ARG A 116 4.36 11.09 16.40
N ALA A 117 5.40 10.26 16.53
CA ALA A 117 6.23 9.84 15.40
C ALA A 117 5.40 9.07 14.36
N GLU A 118 4.63 8.07 14.79
CA GLU A 118 3.76 7.28 13.91
C GLU A 118 2.75 8.17 13.19
N ALA A 119 2.09 9.08 13.91
CA ALA A 119 1.10 9.98 13.32
C ALA A 119 1.71 10.90 12.25
N SER A 120 2.90 11.46 12.51
CA SER A 120 3.60 12.30 11.55
C SER A 120 4.03 11.54 10.30
N ILE A 121 4.66 10.37 10.46
CA ILE A 121 5.09 9.54 9.32
C ILE A 121 3.88 9.04 8.51
N ARG A 122 2.77 8.72 9.18
CA ARG A 122 1.52 8.33 8.50
C ARG A 122 0.96 9.46 7.63
N ILE A 123 1.09 10.73 8.05
CA ILE A 123 0.71 11.87 7.21
C ILE A 123 1.58 11.91 5.94
N GLU A 124 2.90 11.74 6.07
CA GLU A 124 3.81 11.72 4.92
C GLU A 124 3.48 10.59 3.94
N HIS A 125 3.23 9.39 4.47
CA HIS A 125 2.75 8.24 3.71
C HIS A 125 1.47 8.58 2.92
N ASP A 126 0.49 9.16 3.61
CA ASP A 126 -0.81 9.49 3.03
C ASP A 126 -0.72 10.57 1.94
N LEU A 127 0.14 11.58 2.13
CA LEU A 127 0.40 12.60 1.12
C LEU A 127 1.11 12.02 -0.11
N ALA A 128 2.07 11.11 0.09
CA ALA A 128 2.76 10.44 -1.02
C ALA A 128 1.81 9.55 -1.82
N LEU A 129 0.93 8.80 -1.14
CA LEU A 129 -0.13 8.03 -1.78
C LEU A 129 -1.13 8.92 -2.54
N ASP A 130 -1.54 10.04 -1.95
CA ASP A 130 -2.47 10.97 -2.61
C ASP A 130 -1.84 11.60 -3.87
N LEU A 131 -0.53 11.88 -3.87
CA LEU A 131 0.21 12.28 -5.07
C LEU A 131 0.16 11.21 -6.16
N VAL A 132 0.38 9.94 -5.82
CA VAL A 132 0.22 8.83 -6.78
C VAL A 132 -1.20 8.80 -7.33
N GLY A 133 -2.21 8.93 -6.48
CA GLY A 133 -3.61 8.99 -6.89
C GLY A 133 -3.90 10.15 -7.86
N VAL A 134 -3.35 11.34 -7.60
CA VAL A 134 -3.49 12.51 -8.48
C VAL A 134 -2.86 12.28 -9.85
N LEU A 135 -1.64 11.71 -9.88
CA LEU A 135 -0.93 11.42 -11.14
C LEU A 135 -1.66 10.35 -11.96
N LEU A 136 -2.10 9.25 -11.33
CA LEU A 136 -2.91 8.24 -12.01
C LEU A 136 -4.24 8.81 -12.52
N SER A 137 -4.89 9.68 -11.74
CA SER A 137 -6.11 10.36 -12.16
C SER A 137 -5.86 11.28 -13.36
N HIS A 138 -4.72 11.98 -13.39
CA HIS A 138 -4.31 12.78 -14.54
C HIS A 138 -4.17 11.90 -15.78
N ILE A 139 -3.37 10.84 -15.70
CA ILE A 139 -3.13 9.90 -16.80
C ILE A 139 -4.45 9.30 -17.30
N TYR A 140 -5.33 8.85 -16.41
CA TYR A 140 -6.64 8.33 -16.80
C TYR A 140 -7.49 9.36 -17.56
N ARG A 141 -7.46 10.63 -17.14
CA ARG A 141 -8.23 11.69 -17.81
C ARG A 141 -7.63 12.11 -19.17
N THR A 142 -6.32 11.97 -19.35
CA THR A 142 -5.62 12.39 -20.58
C THR A 142 -5.49 11.26 -21.60
N ASP A 143 -5.23 10.04 -21.13
CA ASP A 143 -4.88 8.88 -21.95
C ASP A 143 -5.88 7.71 -21.80
N GLY A 144 -6.93 7.89 -21.00
CA GLY A 144 -7.95 6.86 -20.78
C GLY A 144 -7.44 5.66 -19.96
N ALA A 145 -8.23 4.60 -19.94
CA ALA A 145 -7.88 3.35 -19.26
C ALA A 145 -6.64 2.67 -19.84
N GLU A 146 -6.42 2.77 -21.16
CA GLU A 146 -5.26 2.18 -21.82
C GLU A 146 -3.96 2.84 -21.33
N GLY A 147 -3.88 4.18 -21.35
CA GLY A 147 -2.70 4.87 -20.83
C GLY A 147 -2.50 4.66 -19.33
N LEU A 148 -3.58 4.55 -18.56
CA LEU A 148 -3.50 4.20 -17.14
C LEU A 148 -2.86 2.81 -16.94
N ARG A 149 -3.28 1.82 -17.73
CA ARG A 149 -2.69 0.47 -17.71
C ARG A 149 -1.21 0.51 -18.08
N GLU A 150 -0.85 1.14 -19.20
CA GLU A 150 0.55 1.27 -19.67
C GLU A 150 1.45 1.92 -18.61
N ALA A 151 0.97 3.00 -17.97
CA ALA A 151 1.73 3.69 -16.94
C ALA A 151 1.96 2.81 -15.70
N ILE A 152 0.95 2.04 -15.29
CA ILE A 152 1.09 1.11 -14.15
C ILE A 152 2.01 -0.07 -14.52
N GLU A 153 2.01 -0.53 -15.77
CA GLU A 153 2.94 -1.54 -16.26
C GLU A 153 4.40 -1.05 -16.16
N ASP A 154 4.69 0.17 -16.64
CA ASP A 154 6.04 0.77 -16.51
C ASP A 154 6.47 0.88 -15.04
N VAL A 155 5.60 1.39 -14.18
CA VAL A 155 5.87 1.49 -12.74
C VAL A 155 6.13 0.11 -12.15
N GLY A 156 5.29 -0.88 -12.48
CA GLY A 156 5.38 -2.23 -11.95
C GLY A 156 6.74 -2.86 -12.21
N ASP A 157 7.24 -2.73 -13.45
CA ASP A 157 8.55 -3.24 -13.85
C ASP A 157 9.73 -2.59 -13.13
N ARG A 158 9.62 -1.29 -12.84
CA ARG A 158 10.68 -0.51 -12.21
C ARG A 158 10.65 -0.58 -10.68
N THR A 159 9.61 -1.17 -10.09
CA THR A 159 9.37 -1.19 -8.66
C THR A 159 9.09 -2.61 -8.14
N LEU A 160 7.84 -2.90 -7.79
CA LEU A 160 7.43 -4.09 -7.05
C LEU A 160 7.75 -5.40 -7.77
N LEU A 161 7.60 -5.45 -9.09
CA LEU A 161 7.74 -6.70 -9.84
C LEU A 161 9.19 -7.12 -10.05
N ALA A 162 10.15 -6.23 -9.87
CA ALA A 162 11.57 -6.59 -9.87
C ALA A 162 11.92 -7.55 -8.72
N TRP A 163 11.17 -7.50 -7.62
CA TRP A 163 11.34 -8.39 -6.47
C TRP A 163 10.57 -9.71 -6.60
N MET A 164 9.53 -9.78 -7.44
CA MET A 164 8.64 -10.95 -7.56
C MET A 164 9.36 -12.30 -7.69
N PRO A 165 10.33 -12.49 -8.60
CA PRO A 165 10.96 -13.80 -8.76
C PRO A 165 11.65 -14.25 -7.47
N HIS A 166 12.29 -13.31 -6.76
CA HIS A 166 12.97 -13.60 -5.52
C HIS A 166 12.00 -13.89 -4.36
N ASP A 167 10.82 -13.26 -4.33
CA ASP A 167 9.78 -13.63 -3.38
C ASP A 167 9.27 -15.04 -3.66
N ALA A 168 8.88 -15.33 -4.90
CA ALA A 168 8.27 -16.59 -5.31
C ALA A 168 9.13 -17.83 -4.98
N ASP A 169 10.46 -17.68 -5.05
CA ASP A 169 11.42 -18.75 -4.73
C ASP A 169 11.60 -19.01 -3.22
N ARG A 170 11.04 -18.16 -2.35
CA ARG A 170 11.20 -18.31 -0.89
C ARG A 170 10.15 -19.24 -0.28
N PRO A 171 10.50 -19.90 0.85
CA PRO A 171 9.51 -20.63 1.65
C PRO A 171 8.31 -19.76 2.03
N ALA A 172 7.13 -20.36 2.07
CA ALA A 172 5.86 -19.65 2.25
C ALA A 172 5.83 -18.83 3.55
N GLU A 173 6.43 -19.33 4.62
CA GLU A 173 6.52 -18.65 5.92
C GLU A 173 7.46 -17.44 5.86
N VAL A 174 8.49 -17.47 5.01
CA VAL A 174 9.38 -16.31 4.80
C VAL A 174 8.63 -15.23 4.02
N ARG A 175 7.90 -15.61 2.97
CA ARG A 175 7.02 -14.70 2.24
C ARG A 175 5.98 -14.08 3.17
N LEU A 176 5.31 -14.88 3.99
CA LEU A 176 4.32 -14.41 4.96
C LEU A 176 4.90 -13.32 5.88
N ARG A 177 6.06 -13.57 6.49
CA ARG A 177 6.69 -12.59 7.41
C ARG A 177 7.04 -11.30 6.68
N GLN A 178 7.53 -11.39 5.44
CA GLN A 178 7.84 -10.20 4.63
C GLN A 178 6.58 -9.42 4.26
N TRP A 179 5.54 -10.08 3.75
CA TRP A 179 4.27 -9.45 3.41
C TRP A 179 3.57 -8.85 4.64
N ALA A 180 3.57 -9.53 5.77
CA ALA A 180 3.04 -8.99 7.02
C ALA A 180 3.80 -7.73 7.47
N ALA A 181 5.14 -7.76 7.43
CA ALA A 181 5.98 -6.61 7.75
C ALA A 181 5.75 -5.44 6.79
N MET A 182 5.59 -5.73 5.50
CA MET A 182 5.27 -4.75 4.47
C MET A 182 3.90 -4.11 4.73
N LEU A 183 2.85 -4.90 4.90
CA LEU A 183 1.50 -4.38 5.17
C LEU A 183 1.41 -3.60 6.51
N THR A 184 2.23 -3.97 7.49
CA THR A 184 2.41 -3.19 8.72
C THR A 184 3.04 -1.83 8.43
N GLY A 185 4.06 -1.77 7.56
CA GLY A 185 4.68 -0.52 7.09
C GLY A 185 3.71 0.39 6.32
N ASN A 186 2.70 -0.21 5.69
CA ASN A 186 1.59 0.47 5.02
C ASN A 186 0.52 1.01 5.99
N PHE A 187 0.74 0.93 7.30
CA PHE A 187 -0.24 1.28 8.34
C PHE A 187 -1.57 0.51 8.22
N ALA A 188 -1.53 -0.74 7.75
CA ALA A 188 -2.70 -1.60 7.74
C ALA A 188 -2.85 -2.32 9.09
N SER A 189 -4.08 -2.37 9.61
CA SER A 189 -4.45 -3.32 10.67
C SER A 189 -4.66 -4.68 10.03
N ILE A 190 -3.93 -5.70 10.48
CA ILE A 190 -3.94 -7.01 9.84
C ILE A 190 -4.38 -8.14 10.77
N THR A 191 -5.05 -9.13 10.19
CA THR A 191 -5.24 -10.45 10.79
C THR A 191 -4.74 -11.51 9.80
N ILE A 192 -4.32 -12.67 10.31
CA ILE A 192 -3.74 -13.73 9.48
C ILE A 192 -4.43 -15.04 9.80
N THR A 193 -4.90 -15.73 8.77
CA THR A 193 -5.39 -17.11 8.85
C THR A 193 -4.55 -18.02 7.97
N GLU A 194 -4.48 -19.29 8.34
CA GLU A 194 -3.79 -20.33 7.58
C GLU A 194 -4.74 -21.50 7.32
N ASP A 195 -4.69 -22.04 6.11
CA ASP A 195 -5.23 -23.35 5.77
C ASP A 195 -4.15 -24.23 5.13
N ASP A 196 -4.53 -25.41 4.64
CA ASP A 196 -3.60 -26.36 4.05
C ASP A 196 -2.88 -25.81 2.81
N ALA A 197 -3.53 -24.92 2.05
CA ALA A 197 -3.06 -24.42 0.77
C ALA A 197 -2.37 -23.04 0.86
N ALA A 198 -2.80 -22.18 1.79
CA ALA A 198 -2.41 -20.77 1.78
C ALA A 198 -2.39 -20.11 3.17
N PHE A 199 -1.71 -18.97 3.22
CA PHE A 199 -1.91 -17.95 4.24
C PHE A 199 -2.77 -16.82 3.67
N THR A 200 -3.72 -16.31 4.46
CA THR A 200 -4.52 -15.13 4.08
C THR A 200 -4.27 -14.01 5.08
N ILE A 201 -3.69 -12.91 4.61
CA ILE A 201 -3.58 -11.67 5.38
C ILE A 201 -4.79 -10.80 5.04
N THR A 202 -5.63 -10.53 6.03
CA THR A 202 -6.77 -9.62 5.89
C THR A 202 -6.41 -8.27 6.47
N GLN A 203 -6.45 -7.22 5.65
CA GLN A 203 -6.27 -5.83 6.05
C GLN A 203 -7.64 -5.18 6.27
N ASP A 204 -7.88 -4.64 7.46
CA ASP A 204 -9.13 -3.94 7.79
C ASP A 204 -8.92 -2.81 8.84
N PRO A 205 -8.84 -1.53 8.40
CA PRO A 205 -8.87 -1.09 7.02
C PRO A 205 -7.56 -1.40 6.26
N CYS A 206 -7.66 -1.49 4.94
CA CYS A 206 -6.47 -1.45 4.08
C CYS A 206 -5.77 -0.10 4.20
N GLY A 207 -4.44 -0.16 4.31
CA GLY A 207 -3.58 1.01 4.50
C GLY A 207 -3.50 1.99 3.33
N THR A 208 -4.20 1.74 2.23
CA THR A 208 -4.20 2.61 1.04
C THR A 208 -5.61 2.90 0.55
N CYS A 209 -6.15 2.10 -0.38
CA CYS A 209 -7.38 2.40 -1.10
C CYS A 209 -8.57 2.58 -0.16
N THR A 210 -8.77 1.65 0.78
CA THR A 210 -9.90 1.74 1.74
C THR A 210 -9.77 3.01 2.57
N ARG A 211 -8.57 3.33 3.08
CA ARG A 211 -8.33 4.56 3.84
C ARG A 211 -8.58 5.82 3.02
N GLN A 212 -8.14 5.90 1.76
CA GLN A 212 -8.43 7.04 0.88
C GLN A 212 -9.94 7.22 0.65
N VAL A 213 -10.68 6.13 0.44
CA VAL A 213 -12.14 6.19 0.28
C VAL A 213 -12.81 6.64 1.58
N GLN A 214 -12.44 6.07 2.73
CA GLN A 214 -12.97 6.47 4.04
C GLN A 214 -12.69 7.93 4.37
N ARG A 215 -11.57 8.48 3.87
CA ARG A 215 -11.17 9.87 4.01
C ARG A 215 -11.84 10.84 3.01
N GLY A 216 -12.68 10.33 2.09
CA GLY A 216 -13.41 11.15 1.13
C GLY A 216 -12.55 11.69 -0.03
N CYS A 217 -11.40 11.07 -0.33
CA CYS A 217 -10.49 11.54 -1.40
C CYS A 217 -11.13 11.52 -2.80
N TYR A 218 -12.22 10.75 -2.99
CA TYR A 218 -12.92 10.60 -4.27
C TYR A 218 -14.21 11.42 -4.38
N ASP A 219 -14.64 12.11 -3.31
CA ASP A 219 -15.99 12.71 -3.20
C ASP A 219 -16.24 13.87 -4.17
N ASP A 220 -15.20 14.59 -4.58
CA ASP A 220 -15.29 15.77 -5.45
C ASP A 220 -14.70 15.56 -6.84
N GLY A 221 -14.27 14.33 -7.16
CA GLY A 221 -13.62 13.99 -8.42
C GLY A 221 -12.16 14.46 -8.55
N THR A 222 -11.52 14.94 -7.47
CA THR A 222 -10.07 15.20 -7.46
C THR A 222 -9.31 13.92 -7.85
N LEU A 223 -9.59 12.83 -7.14
CA LEU A 223 -9.18 11.49 -7.52
C LEU A 223 -10.25 10.82 -8.39
N ALA A 224 -9.83 10.13 -9.44
CA ALA A 224 -10.73 9.51 -10.40
C ALA A 224 -11.29 8.17 -9.88
N LEU A 225 -12.52 7.86 -10.31
CA LEU A 225 -13.06 6.50 -10.30
C LEU A 225 -12.99 5.96 -11.74
N VAL A 226 -12.36 4.81 -11.93
CA VAL A 226 -12.23 4.11 -13.20
C VAL A 226 -13.40 3.15 -13.34
N GLY A 227 -14.17 3.24 -14.42
CA GLY A 227 -15.39 2.44 -14.58
C GLY A 227 -15.66 1.95 -15.99
N ASP A 228 -14.85 2.37 -16.95
CA ASP A 228 -14.99 2.10 -18.38
C ASP A 228 -14.16 0.89 -18.86
N ASP A 229 -13.28 0.35 -18.01
CA ASP A 229 -12.42 -0.80 -18.34
C ASP A 229 -12.65 -1.98 -17.37
N PRO A 230 -13.19 -3.12 -17.86
CA PRO A 230 -13.48 -4.28 -17.03
C PRO A 230 -12.21 -5.01 -16.54
N LEU A 231 -11.07 -4.88 -17.23
CA LEU A 231 -9.80 -5.45 -16.80
C LEU A 231 -9.30 -4.70 -15.56
N LEU A 232 -9.27 -3.37 -15.60
CA LEU A 232 -8.78 -2.54 -14.49
C LEU A 232 -9.70 -2.56 -13.26
N THR A 233 -10.99 -2.85 -13.47
CA THR A 233 -12.02 -2.86 -12.41
C THR A 233 -12.40 -4.27 -11.96
N PHE A 234 -11.86 -5.31 -12.58
CA PHE A 234 -12.37 -6.69 -12.47
C PHE A 234 -13.89 -6.81 -12.74
N GLY A 235 -14.45 -5.91 -13.56
CA GLY A 235 -15.88 -5.79 -13.81
C GLY A 235 -16.72 -5.36 -12.59
N ALA A 236 -16.11 -4.87 -11.52
CA ALA A 236 -16.78 -4.52 -10.27
C ALA A 236 -17.34 -3.08 -10.23
N GLY A 237 -17.42 -2.41 -11.39
CA GLY A 237 -17.90 -1.04 -11.52
C GLY A 237 -16.86 0.03 -11.14
N PRO A 238 -17.30 1.28 -10.87
CA PRO A 238 -16.41 2.41 -10.58
C PRO A 238 -15.45 2.13 -9.43
N THR A 239 -14.17 2.07 -9.74
CA THR A 239 -13.09 1.62 -8.84
C THR A 239 -12.12 2.78 -8.57
N PRO A 240 -11.68 3.00 -7.31
CA PRO A 240 -10.64 3.97 -6.98
C PRO A 240 -9.44 3.85 -7.91
N VAL A 241 -9.01 4.94 -8.55
CA VAL A 241 -7.92 4.88 -9.55
C VAL A 241 -6.66 4.22 -9.01
N TYR A 242 -6.31 4.43 -7.74
CA TYR A 242 -5.14 3.78 -7.16
C TYR A 242 -5.32 2.26 -7.09
N ARG A 243 -6.54 1.74 -6.88
CA ARG A 243 -6.83 0.29 -6.78
C ARG A 243 -6.60 -0.45 -8.10
N THR A 244 -6.56 0.23 -9.25
CA THR A 244 -6.29 -0.43 -10.54
C THR A 244 -4.89 -1.03 -10.62
N HIS A 245 -3.94 -0.62 -9.75
CA HIS A 245 -2.64 -1.28 -9.63
C HIS A 245 -2.78 -2.76 -9.28
N VAL A 246 -3.86 -3.16 -8.62
CA VAL A 246 -4.09 -4.57 -8.29
C VAL A 246 -4.35 -5.39 -9.54
N ALA A 247 -5.19 -4.91 -10.46
CA ALA A 247 -5.44 -5.60 -11.73
C ALA A 247 -4.17 -5.76 -12.57
N VAL A 248 -3.31 -4.74 -12.58
CA VAL A 248 -2.11 -4.75 -13.41
C VAL A 248 -0.93 -5.45 -12.73
N MET A 249 -0.50 -4.96 -11.56
CA MET A 249 0.73 -5.40 -10.89
C MET A 249 0.57 -6.72 -10.10
N HIS A 250 -0.65 -7.12 -9.74
CA HIS A 250 -0.88 -8.36 -9.00
C HIS A 250 -1.53 -9.47 -9.82
N TYR A 251 -2.09 -9.15 -10.99
CA TYR A 251 -2.74 -10.12 -11.86
C TYR A 251 -2.15 -10.12 -13.26
N LEU A 252 -2.35 -9.06 -14.06
CA LEU A 252 -1.97 -9.05 -15.47
C LEU A 252 -0.49 -9.42 -15.67
N MET A 253 0.41 -8.62 -15.09
CA MET A 253 1.85 -8.81 -15.30
C MET A 253 2.38 -10.09 -14.63
N PRO A 254 1.99 -10.46 -13.39
CA PRO A 254 2.38 -11.75 -12.83
C PRO A 254 1.90 -12.95 -13.65
N ILE A 255 0.64 -12.96 -14.10
CA ILE A 255 0.09 -14.06 -14.90
C ILE A 255 0.84 -14.21 -16.22
N GLU A 256 1.17 -13.11 -16.89
CA GLU A 256 1.98 -13.15 -18.11
C GLU A 256 3.39 -13.72 -17.87
N ARG A 257 3.97 -13.49 -16.69
CA ARG A 257 5.35 -13.91 -16.35
C ARG A 257 5.44 -15.33 -15.80
N THR A 258 4.46 -15.74 -14.99
CA THR A 258 4.55 -16.96 -14.17
C THR A 258 3.33 -17.87 -14.31
N GLY A 259 2.27 -17.42 -15.01
CA GLY A 259 1.02 -18.15 -15.17
C GLY A 259 0.02 -17.97 -14.02
N VAL A 260 0.39 -17.29 -12.93
CA VAL A 260 -0.45 -17.10 -11.73
C VAL A 260 -0.32 -15.67 -11.17
N PRO A 261 -1.34 -15.14 -10.46
CA PRO A 261 -1.22 -13.84 -9.78
C PRO A 261 -0.18 -13.87 -8.67
N TRP A 262 0.38 -12.72 -8.31
CA TRP A 262 1.38 -12.61 -7.25
C TRP A 262 1.26 -11.32 -6.44
N PRO A 263 0.99 -11.44 -5.12
CA PRO A 263 0.10 -12.43 -4.54
C PRO A 263 -1.33 -12.28 -5.09
N ALA A 264 -2.19 -13.26 -4.83
CA ALA A 264 -3.60 -13.12 -5.18
C ALA A 264 -4.29 -12.14 -4.21
N ILE A 265 -4.72 -10.97 -4.72
CA ILE A 265 -5.34 -9.92 -3.90
C ILE A 265 -6.83 -9.77 -4.20
N ARG A 266 -7.69 -9.84 -3.18
CA ARG A 266 -9.10 -9.49 -3.25
C ARG A 266 -9.37 -8.20 -2.47
N CYS A 267 -9.48 -7.11 -3.20
CA CYS A 267 -9.99 -5.84 -2.68
C CYS A 267 -11.54 -5.85 -2.60
N PRO A 268 -12.14 -4.88 -1.91
CA PRO A 268 -13.56 -4.59 -2.06
C PRO A 268 -13.93 -4.27 -3.51
N ASP A 269 -15.19 -4.52 -3.86
CA ASP A 269 -15.75 -4.17 -5.17
C ASP A 269 -15.99 -2.66 -5.28
N GLY A 270 -15.81 -2.12 -6.49
CA GLY A 270 -16.02 -0.70 -6.81
C GLY A 270 -15.38 0.27 -5.80
N ALA A 271 -16.15 1.25 -5.34
CA ALA A 271 -15.73 2.20 -4.29
C ALA A 271 -15.95 1.68 -2.86
N GLY A 272 -16.09 0.37 -2.65
CA GLY A 272 -16.28 -0.21 -1.32
C GLY A 272 -15.09 -0.04 -0.38
N THR A 273 -15.38 -0.02 0.93
CA THR A 273 -14.43 0.16 2.04
C THR A 273 -14.23 -1.09 2.89
N GLY A 274 -14.63 -2.25 2.38
CA GLY A 274 -14.45 -3.52 3.09
C GLY A 274 -12.98 -3.95 3.24
N PRO A 275 -12.76 -5.14 3.83
CA PRO A 275 -11.42 -5.69 4.01
C PRO A 275 -10.75 -6.06 2.67
N CYS A 276 -9.44 -5.85 2.60
CA CYS A 276 -8.57 -6.31 1.52
C CYS A 276 -7.88 -7.62 1.94
N ARG A 277 -7.92 -8.65 1.11
CA ARG A 277 -7.30 -9.96 1.39
C ARG A 277 -6.13 -10.20 0.47
N VAL A 278 -4.96 -10.49 1.07
CA VAL A 278 -3.75 -10.91 0.37
C VAL A 278 -3.57 -12.40 0.63
N VAL A 279 -3.71 -13.22 -0.42
CA VAL A 279 -3.62 -14.68 -0.33
C VAL A 279 -2.27 -15.13 -0.87
N LEU A 280 -1.49 -15.75 0.02
CA LEU A 280 -0.16 -16.30 -0.24
C LEU A 280 -0.26 -17.82 -0.28
N TYR A 281 -0.40 -18.40 -1.47
CA TYR A 281 -0.35 -19.85 -1.65
C TYR A 281 1.01 -20.39 -1.25
N LYS A 282 1.04 -21.49 -0.49
CA LYS A 282 2.27 -22.14 -0.02
C LYS A 282 3.11 -22.64 -1.20
N ASP A 283 2.44 -23.15 -2.23
CA ASP A 283 2.98 -23.34 -3.57
C ASP A 283 2.31 -22.33 -4.52
N PRO A 284 3.02 -21.30 -5.02
CA PRO A 284 2.47 -20.34 -5.97
C PRO A 284 1.88 -20.99 -7.23
N ALA A 285 2.47 -22.09 -7.73
CA ALA A 285 1.98 -22.78 -8.92
C ALA A 285 0.64 -23.50 -8.68
N ALA A 286 0.29 -23.75 -7.42
CA ALA A 286 -1.00 -24.30 -7.02
C ALA A 286 -2.09 -23.23 -6.86
N THR A 287 -1.83 -21.97 -7.25
CA THR A 287 -2.84 -20.91 -7.23
C THR A 287 -4.04 -21.31 -8.11
N PRO A 288 -5.27 -21.34 -7.57
CA PRO A 288 -6.44 -21.75 -8.31
C PRO A 288 -6.73 -20.88 -9.55
N PRO A 289 -7.16 -21.49 -10.67
CA PRO A 289 -7.33 -20.81 -11.95
C PRO A 289 -8.43 -19.73 -11.93
N GLU A 290 -9.38 -19.79 -11.00
CA GLU A 290 -10.42 -18.76 -10.85
C GLU A 290 -9.86 -17.37 -10.54
N TRP A 291 -8.65 -17.28 -9.97
CA TRP A 291 -8.00 -16.00 -9.79
C TRP A 291 -7.61 -15.36 -11.12
N ALA A 292 -7.08 -16.15 -12.06
CA ALA A 292 -6.77 -15.67 -13.40
C ALA A 292 -8.04 -15.34 -14.20
N ALA A 293 -9.13 -16.08 -13.98
CA ALA A 293 -10.43 -15.83 -14.60
C ALA A 293 -11.00 -14.44 -14.25
N ARG A 294 -10.54 -13.78 -13.18
CA ARG A 294 -10.94 -12.40 -12.84
C ARG A 294 -10.51 -11.37 -13.88
N LEU A 295 -9.44 -11.62 -14.65
CA LEU A 295 -9.07 -10.75 -15.78
C LEU A 295 -9.94 -11.01 -17.03
N GLN A 296 -10.66 -12.15 -17.07
CA GLN A 296 -11.47 -12.56 -18.20
C GLN A 296 -12.94 -12.14 -18.06
N VAL A 297 -13.25 -11.20 -17.16
CA VAL A 297 -14.60 -10.69 -16.98
C VAL A 297 -15.00 -9.90 -18.23
N GLY A 298 -15.63 -10.60 -19.18
CA GLY A 298 -16.51 -9.99 -20.17
C GLY A 298 -17.69 -9.30 -19.47
N PRO A 299 -18.44 -8.44 -20.17
CA PRO A 299 -19.53 -7.67 -19.54
C PRO A 299 -20.45 -8.63 -18.78
N GLY A 300 -20.63 -8.37 -17.48
CA GLY A 300 -21.54 -9.14 -16.65
C GLY A 300 -22.94 -9.17 -17.28
N PRO A 301 -23.75 -10.21 -17.01
CA PRO A 301 -25.08 -10.31 -17.60
C PRO A 301 -25.90 -9.06 -17.24
N THR A 302 -26.36 -8.37 -18.29
CA THR A 302 -27.34 -7.27 -18.23
C THR A 302 -28.69 -7.72 -17.72
#